data_AF-A0A6C0JR60-F1
#
_entry.id   AF-A0A6C0JR60-F1
#
_cell.length_a   1.000
_cell.length_b   1.000
_cell.length_c   1.000
_cell.angle_alpha   90.00
_cell.angle_beta   90.00
_cell.angle_gamma   90.00
#
_symmetry.space_group_name_H-M   'P 1'
#
loop_
_entity.id
_entity.type
_entity.pdbx_description
1 polymer ?
#
loop_
_entity_poly.entity_id
_entity_poly.type
_entity_poly.pdbx_seq_one_letter_code
_entity_poly.pdbx_strand_id
1 'polypeptide(L)'
;MVAGSILPVTIHKNKLYFLFGKENAMEDSAKGWSDFGGRMDNGETPFTAALREGSEELTGFLGDKNELKKLINKGGGVYKLTHNTYHVHIFFMEYDENLPKYYNQNHRFLWNKMDKKLLNDSKLFEKIEIDWFSIDDIKKRKHEFRNFYQEIVDLFLKDIENIHRFLDKKKNYRKTKKTYT
;
A
#
# COMPACT_ATOMS: atom_id res chain seq x y z
N MET A 1 7.06 -1.49 19.67
CA MET A 1 6.00 -0.60 19.13
C MET A 1 5.25 -1.38 18.07
N VAL A 2 3.91 -1.43 18.11
CA VAL A 2 3.12 -2.21 17.13
C VAL A 2 2.65 -1.29 16.01
N ALA A 3 2.77 -1.75 14.77
CA ALA A 3 2.43 -1.00 13.57
C ALA A 3 1.55 -1.83 12.64
N GLY A 4 0.70 -1.15 11.87
CA GLY A 4 -0.20 -1.76 10.90
C GLY A 4 -0.14 -1.03 9.57
N SER A 5 -0.04 -1.80 8.47
CA SER A 5 -0.02 -1.25 7.11
C SER A 5 -1.00 -1.96 6.18
N ILE A 6 -1.36 -1.28 5.10
CA ILE A 6 -2.04 -1.86 3.94
C ILE A 6 -1.09 -1.91 2.74
N LEU A 7 -1.22 -2.95 1.93
CA LEU A 7 -0.44 -3.10 0.70
C LEU A 7 -1.33 -3.55 -0.46
N PRO A 8 -1.73 -2.63 -1.37
CA PRO A 8 -2.49 -3.00 -2.56
C PRO A 8 -1.64 -3.83 -3.52
N VAL A 9 -2.21 -4.94 -4.01
CA VAL A 9 -1.56 -5.83 -4.99
C VAL A 9 -2.50 -6.20 -6.12
N THR A 10 -1.93 -6.56 -7.26
CA THR A 10 -2.71 -6.94 -8.44
C THR A 10 -1.96 -7.86 -9.39
N ILE A 11 -2.70 -8.57 -10.24
CA ILE A 11 -2.13 -9.33 -11.36
C ILE A 11 -2.46 -8.61 -12.66
N HIS A 12 -1.46 -8.07 -13.32
CA HIS A 12 -1.59 -7.40 -14.62
C HIS A 12 -0.66 -8.06 -15.63
N LYS A 13 -1.18 -8.40 -16.83
CA LYS A 13 -0.40 -9.10 -17.89
C LYS A 13 0.38 -10.31 -17.35
N ASN A 14 -0.29 -11.13 -16.53
CA ASN A 14 0.25 -12.32 -15.85
C ASN A 14 1.45 -12.07 -14.91
N LYS A 15 1.70 -10.83 -14.51
CA LYS A 15 2.71 -10.46 -13.53
C LYS A 15 2.06 -9.90 -12.27
N LEU A 16 2.66 -10.21 -11.12
CA LEU A 16 2.27 -9.66 -9.82
C LEU A 16 2.90 -8.29 -9.62
N TYR A 17 2.07 -7.33 -9.22
CA TYR A 17 2.46 -5.97 -8.90
C TYR A 17 2.01 -5.59 -7.49
N PHE A 18 2.82 -4.75 -6.85
CA PHE A 18 2.60 -4.17 -5.52
C PHE A 18 2.60 -2.65 -5.67
N LEU A 19 1.64 -1.96 -5.05
CA LEU A 19 1.63 -0.50 -5.02
C LEU A 19 2.40 -0.02 -3.80
N PHE A 20 3.52 0.65 -4.02
CA PHE A 20 4.31 1.26 -2.94
C PHE A 20 4.22 2.77 -2.99
N GLY A 21 4.45 3.40 -1.84
CA GLY A 21 4.61 4.84 -1.69
C GLY A 21 6.03 5.20 -1.31
N LYS A 22 6.53 6.32 -1.82
CA LYS A 22 7.83 6.89 -1.50
C LYS A 22 7.69 7.96 -0.43
N GLU A 23 8.48 7.85 0.63
CA GLU A 23 8.49 8.84 1.71
C GLU A 23 9.00 10.20 1.26
N ASN A 24 8.50 11.24 1.93
CA ASN A 24 8.95 12.62 1.76
C ASN A 24 10.44 12.78 2.09
N ALA A 25 11.13 13.63 1.33
CA ALA A 25 12.53 13.97 1.58
C ALA A 25 12.77 14.71 2.91
N MET A 26 11.73 15.33 3.47
CA MET A 26 11.76 15.97 4.80
C MET A 26 11.48 14.99 5.93
N GLU A 27 11.19 13.72 5.63
CA GLU A 27 11.05 12.71 6.68
C GLU A 27 12.44 12.32 7.21
N ASP A 28 12.70 12.69 8.46
CA ASP A 28 13.99 12.49 9.12
C ASP A 28 14.27 11.02 9.42
N SER A 29 13.21 10.20 9.56
CA SER A 29 13.31 8.86 10.14
C SER A 29 13.69 7.75 9.16
N ALA A 30 13.34 7.85 7.87
CA ALA A 30 13.86 7.00 6.80
C ALA A 30 13.25 7.35 5.45
N LYS A 31 14.10 7.66 4.45
CA LYS A 31 13.71 7.86 3.05
C LYS A 31 13.57 6.52 2.34
N GLY A 32 12.75 6.49 1.28
CA GLY A 32 12.65 5.35 0.37
C GLY A 32 11.20 4.91 0.15
N TRP A 33 11.03 3.80 -0.57
CA TRP A 33 9.74 3.17 -0.79
C TRP A 33 9.32 2.29 0.40
N SER A 34 8.01 2.22 0.65
CA SER A 34 7.36 1.28 1.57
C SER A 34 5.88 1.09 1.20
N ASP A 35 5.17 0.26 1.96
CA ASP A 35 3.70 0.28 2.00
C ASP A 35 3.16 1.51 2.76
N PHE A 36 1.85 1.53 2.98
CA PHE A 36 1.14 2.63 3.64
C PHE A 36 0.73 2.21 5.05
N GLY A 37 1.34 2.80 6.07
CA GLY A 37 1.17 2.30 7.42
C GLY A 37 2.09 2.94 8.46
N GLY A 38 1.61 2.92 9.69
CA GLY A 38 2.24 3.59 10.81
C GLY A 38 1.94 2.93 12.14
N ARG A 39 2.27 3.67 13.20
CA ARG A 39 2.12 3.20 14.59
C ARG A 39 0.64 3.11 14.95
N MET A 40 0.30 2.10 15.73
CA MET A 40 -1.03 2.01 16.34
C MET A 40 -1.22 3.06 17.44
N ASP A 41 -2.39 3.69 17.43
CA ASP A 41 -2.91 4.50 18.53
C ASP A 41 -3.57 3.61 19.60
N ASN A 42 -3.80 4.18 20.78
CA ASN A 42 -4.44 3.47 21.89
C ASN A 42 -5.85 3.00 21.51
N GLY A 43 -6.11 1.69 21.68
CA GLY A 43 -7.39 1.08 21.36
C GLY A 43 -7.54 0.63 19.90
N GLU A 44 -6.55 0.89 19.05
CA GLU A 44 -6.54 0.33 17.69
C GLU A 44 -6.18 -1.17 17.71
N THR A 45 -6.67 -1.89 16.71
CA THR A 45 -6.08 -3.14 16.24
C THR A 45 -5.08 -2.84 15.12
N PRO A 46 -4.15 -3.76 14.79
CA PRO A 46 -3.25 -3.54 13.66
C PRO A 46 -3.98 -3.25 12.34
N PHE A 47 -5.15 -3.87 12.12
CA PHE A 47 -5.92 -3.63 10.90
C PHE A 47 -6.64 -2.27 10.90
N THR A 48 -7.17 -1.82 12.04
CA THR A 48 -7.82 -0.49 12.10
C THR A 48 -6.80 0.64 12.00
N ALA A 49 -5.61 0.46 12.57
CA ALA A 49 -4.49 1.37 12.37
C ALA A 49 -4.08 1.41 10.90
N ALA A 50 -3.93 0.26 10.26
CA ALA A 50 -3.62 0.17 8.82
C ALA A 50 -4.65 0.90 7.93
N LEU A 51 -5.94 0.84 8.27
CA LEU A 51 -6.97 1.60 7.56
C LEU A 51 -6.84 3.12 7.76
N ARG A 52 -6.52 3.56 8.97
CA ARG A 52 -6.27 4.98 9.28
C ARG A 52 -5.06 5.49 8.52
N GLU A 53 -3.91 4.89 8.77
CA GLU A 53 -2.61 5.28 8.19
C GLU A 53 -2.67 5.19 6.66
N GLY A 54 -3.24 4.10 6.12
CA GLY A 54 -3.45 3.96 4.68
C GLY A 54 -4.29 5.07 4.08
N SER A 55 -5.38 5.49 4.73
CA SER A 55 -6.20 6.61 4.25
C SER A 55 -5.48 7.96 4.36
N GLU A 56 -4.68 8.16 5.42
CA GLU A 56 -3.93 9.39 5.69
C GLU A 56 -2.77 9.55 4.71
N GLU A 57 -1.91 8.54 4.58
CA GLU A 57 -0.73 8.56 3.71
C GLU A 57 -1.09 8.58 2.21
N LEU A 58 -2.23 7.99 1.84
CA LEU A 58 -2.79 8.14 0.48
C LEU A 58 -3.57 9.44 0.32
N THR A 59 -3.62 10.34 1.30
CA THR A 59 -4.35 11.61 1.22
C THR A 59 -5.82 11.43 0.81
N GLY A 60 -6.44 10.31 1.20
CA GLY A 60 -7.80 9.94 0.79
C GLY A 60 -7.96 9.57 -0.69
N PHE A 61 -6.88 9.35 -1.45
CA PHE A 61 -6.94 9.06 -2.90
C PHE A 61 -7.63 7.72 -3.21
N LEU A 62 -7.61 6.77 -2.27
CA LEU A 62 -8.40 5.54 -2.31
C LEU A 62 -9.65 5.60 -1.41
N GLY A 63 -10.01 6.80 -0.95
CA GLY A 63 -11.10 7.05 -0.01
C GLY A 63 -10.67 7.09 1.46
N ASP A 64 -11.65 7.34 2.32
CA ASP A 64 -11.48 7.32 3.78
C ASP A 64 -11.32 5.89 4.35
N LYS A 65 -11.16 5.75 5.67
CA LYS A 65 -11.02 4.44 6.35
C LYS A 65 -12.16 3.47 6.03
N ASN A 66 -13.39 3.97 5.88
CA ASN A 66 -14.57 3.15 5.62
C ASN A 66 -14.62 2.72 4.14
N GLU A 67 -14.32 3.63 3.22
CA GLU A 67 -14.22 3.37 1.79
C GLU A 67 -13.08 2.39 1.49
N LEU A 68 -11.92 2.57 2.11
CA LEU A 68 -10.79 1.66 2.03
C LEU A 68 -11.15 0.26 2.57
N LYS A 69 -11.85 0.18 3.70
CA LYS A 69 -12.37 -1.09 4.22
C LYS A 69 -13.34 -1.76 3.25
N LYS A 70 -14.24 -1.00 2.62
CA LYS A 70 -15.16 -1.52 1.59
C LYS A 70 -14.39 -2.00 0.37
N LEU A 71 -13.35 -1.28 -0.07
CA LEU A 71 -12.48 -1.66 -1.18
C LEU A 71 -11.77 -2.99 -0.89
N ILE A 72 -11.16 -3.13 0.29
CA ILE A 72 -10.52 -4.36 0.76
C ILE A 72 -11.52 -5.52 0.80
N ASN A 73 -12.71 -5.30 1.35
CA ASN A 73 -13.75 -6.33 1.42
C ASN A 73 -14.24 -6.75 0.02
N LYS A 74 -14.40 -5.80 -0.91
CA LYS A 74 -14.70 -6.06 -2.32
C LYS A 74 -13.56 -6.81 -3.03
N GLY A 75 -12.32 -6.59 -2.60
CA GLY A 75 -11.13 -7.35 -2.98
C GLY A 75 -11.07 -8.76 -2.38
N GLY A 76 -11.99 -9.10 -1.47
CA GLY A 76 -12.09 -10.41 -0.86
C GLY A 76 -11.31 -10.56 0.44
N GLY A 77 -11.00 -9.44 1.11
CA GLY A 77 -10.30 -9.39 2.39
C GLY A 77 -8.79 -9.16 2.24
N VAL A 78 -8.05 -9.61 3.24
CA VAL A 78 -6.60 -9.38 3.35
C VAL A 78 -5.84 -10.70 3.47
N TYR A 79 -4.66 -10.74 2.87
CA TYR A 79 -3.60 -11.67 3.21
C TYR A 79 -2.67 -11.00 4.22
N LYS A 80 -2.43 -11.66 5.35
CA LYS A 80 -1.71 -11.05 6.48
C LYS A 80 -0.28 -11.57 6.56
N LEU A 81 0.67 -10.65 6.66
CA LEU A 81 2.06 -10.95 7.01
C LEU A 81 2.44 -10.18 8.26
N THR A 82 3.35 -10.74 9.05
CA THR A 82 3.88 -10.06 10.24
C THR A 82 5.40 -10.19 10.23
N HIS A 83 6.10 -9.06 10.40
CA HIS A 83 7.53 -9.02 10.68
C HIS A 83 7.74 -8.36 12.03
N ASN A 84 8.21 -9.11 13.02
CA ASN A 84 8.28 -8.64 14.41
C ASN A 84 6.92 -8.12 14.91
N THR A 85 6.81 -6.82 15.15
CA THR A 85 5.57 -6.13 15.58
C THR A 85 4.93 -5.30 14.46
N TYR A 86 5.38 -5.49 13.22
CA TYR A 86 4.86 -4.82 12.02
C TYR A 86 3.92 -5.75 11.26
N HIS A 87 2.65 -5.35 11.15
CA HIS A 87 1.60 -6.17 10.54
C HIS A 87 1.18 -5.61 9.17
N VAL A 88 1.43 -6.38 8.11
CA VAL A 88 1.09 -6.02 6.73
C VAL A 88 -0.23 -6.68 6.33
N HIS A 89 -1.16 -5.86 5.80
CA HIS A 89 -2.43 -6.31 5.27
C HIS A 89 -2.45 -6.16 3.75
N ILE A 90 -2.02 -7.20 3.04
CA ILE A 90 -2.01 -7.26 1.58
C ILE A 90 -3.43 -7.46 1.08
N PHE A 91 -3.89 -6.67 0.12
CA PHE A 91 -5.23 -6.82 -0.45
C PHE A 91 -5.24 -6.65 -1.96
N PHE A 92 -6.20 -7.33 -2.62
CA PHE A 92 -6.37 -7.18 -4.06
C PHE A 92 -7.00 -5.84 -4.42
N MET A 93 -6.37 -5.12 -5.35
CA MET A 93 -6.94 -3.97 -6.04
C MET A 93 -6.85 -4.19 -7.55
N GLU A 94 -7.81 -3.68 -8.31
CA GLU A 94 -7.72 -3.73 -9.78
C GLU A 94 -6.55 -2.87 -10.25
N TYR A 95 -5.80 -3.37 -11.24
CA TYR A 95 -4.68 -2.62 -11.80
C TYR A 95 -5.21 -1.38 -12.53
N ASP A 96 -4.65 -0.22 -12.16
CA ASP A 96 -4.89 1.04 -12.83
C ASP A 96 -3.54 1.69 -13.13
N GLU A 97 -3.22 1.84 -14.42
CA GLU A 97 -2.00 2.48 -14.89
C GLU A 97 -1.98 4.00 -14.65
N ASN A 98 -3.16 4.62 -14.51
CA ASN A 98 -3.28 6.06 -14.28
C ASN A 98 -3.24 6.42 -12.80
N LEU A 99 -3.40 5.45 -11.89
CA LEU A 99 -3.39 5.68 -10.45
C LEU A 99 -2.09 6.39 -10.00
N PRO A 100 -0.88 5.88 -10.30
CA PRO A 100 0.37 6.62 -10.04
C PRO A 100 0.39 8.01 -10.67
N LYS A 101 -0.05 8.13 -11.92
CA LYS A 101 -0.04 9.40 -12.65
C LYS A 101 -0.87 10.47 -11.93
N TYR A 102 -2.12 10.16 -11.58
CA TYR A 102 -3.02 11.13 -10.98
C TYR A 102 -2.66 11.46 -9.53
N TYR A 103 -2.25 10.46 -8.74
CA TYR A 103 -1.77 10.70 -7.37
C TYR A 103 -0.54 11.61 -7.39
N ASN A 104 0.48 11.26 -8.16
CA ASN A 104 1.75 11.99 -8.20
C ASN A 104 1.56 13.42 -8.73
N GLN A 105 0.64 13.62 -9.70
CA GLN A 105 0.28 14.94 -10.20
C GLN A 105 -0.43 15.79 -9.15
N ASN A 106 -1.44 15.23 -8.47
CA ASN A 106 -2.19 15.92 -7.42
C ASN A 106 -1.28 16.30 -6.25
N HIS A 107 -0.50 15.34 -5.75
CA HIS A 107 0.47 15.56 -4.68
C HIS A 107 1.44 16.68 -5.04
N ARG A 108 2.11 16.58 -6.21
CA ARG A 108 3.07 17.60 -6.67
C ARG A 108 2.45 18.99 -6.80
N PHE A 109 1.20 19.09 -7.27
CA PHE A 109 0.52 20.37 -7.39
C PHE A 109 0.31 21.03 -6.02
N LEU A 110 -0.29 20.30 -5.07
CA LEU A 110 -0.56 20.80 -3.72
C LEU A 110 0.73 21.14 -2.98
N TRP A 111 1.72 20.23 -3.05
CA TRP A 111 3.03 20.40 -2.44
C TRP A 111 3.76 21.68 -2.85
N ASN A 112 3.61 22.07 -4.12
CA ASN A 112 4.25 23.26 -4.67
C ASN A 112 3.46 24.56 -4.44
N LYS A 113 2.19 24.46 -4.03
CA LYS A 113 1.28 25.61 -3.88
C LYS A 113 0.90 25.92 -2.44
N MET A 114 1.18 25.02 -1.51
CA MET A 114 0.84 25.16 -0.10
C MET A 114 2.08 25.26 0.78
N ASP A 115 1.88 25.67 2.03
CA ASP A 115 2.94 25.68 3.03
C ASP A 115 3.41 24.26 3.33
N LYS A 116 4.67 23.96 2.99
CA LYS A 116 5.22 22.61 3.11
C LYS A 116 5.34 22.12 4.55
N LYS A 117 5.51 23.04 5.51
CA LYS A 117 5.58 22.70 6.93
C LYS A 117 4.21 22.27 7.42
N LEU A 118 3.15 23.01 7.06
CA LEU A 118 1.77 22.63 7.34
C LEU A 118 1.41 21.26 6.74
N LEU A 119 1.80 21.01 5.49
CA LEU A 119 1.54 19.73 4.85
C LEU A 119 2.25 18.56 5.56
N ASN A 120 3.52 18.74 5.93
CA ASN A 120 4.26 17.73 6.70
C ASN A 120 3.65 17.47 8.06
N ASP A 121 3.36 18.52 8.82
CA ASP A 121 2.81 18.40 10.18
C ASP A 121 1.42 17.72 10.19
N SER A 122 0.72 17.70 9.04
CA SER A 122 -0.60 17.09 8.90
C SER A 122 -0.61 15.56 8.81
N LYS A 123 0.53 14.91 8.54
CA LYS A 123 0.66 13.49 8.17
C LYS A 123 0.01 13.05 6.84
N LEU A 124 -0.78 13.92 6.22
CA LEU A 124 -1.50 13.60 4.98
C LEU A 124 -0.60 13.57 3.73
N PHE A 125 0.63 14.05 3.84
CA PHE A 125 1.59 14.23 2.74
C PHE A 125 2.94 13.55 3.04
N GLU A 126 2.91 12.49 3.86
CA GLU A 126 4.10 11.67 4.14
C GLU A 126 4.58 10.92 2.89
N LYS A 127 3.66 10.41 2.07
CA LYS A 127 3.98 9.80 0.77
C LYS A 127 3.90 10.82 -0.35
N ILE A 128 5.00 10.97 -1.09
CA ILE A 128 5.14 11.99 -2.13
C ILE A 128 4.95 11.46 -3.55
N GLU A 129 5.15 10.16 -3.72
CA GLU A 129 5.00 9.42 -4.97
C GLU A 129 4.44 8.03 -4.67
N ILE A 130 3.59 7.50 -5.54
CA ILE A 130 3.23 6.08 -5.56
C ILE A 130 3.59 5.47 -6.91
N ASP A 131 3.86 4.17 -6.94
CA ASP A 131 4.13 3.43 -8.17
C ASP A 131 3.87 1.92 -8.02
N TRP A 132 3.61 1.25 -9.15
CA TRP A 132 3.40 -0.19 -9.22
C TRP A 132 4.72 -0.92 -9.48
N PHE A 133 5.17 -1.75 -8.55
CA PHE A 133 6.39 -2.53 -8.72
C PHE A 133 6.07 -4.00 -9.00
N SER A 134 6.64 -4.53 -10.07
CA SER A 134 6.70 -5.97 -10.29
C SER A 134 7.72 -6.64 -9.37
N ILE A 135 7.68 -7.97 -9.30
CA ILE A 135 8.73 -8.75 -8.61
C ILE A 135 10.14 -8.43 -9.12
N ASP A 136 10.30 -8.21 -10.43
CA ASP A 136 11.59 -7.87 -11.01
C ASP A 136 12.05 -6.47 -10.58
N ASP A 137 11.12 -5.52 -10.51
CA ASP A 137 11.39 -4.16 -10.04
C ASP A 137 11.82 -4.20 -8.57
N ILE A 138 11.08 -4.93 -7.73
CA ILE A 138 11.41 -5.11 -6.31
C ILE A 138 12.83 -5.65 -6.14
N LYS A 139 13.21 -6.69 -6.90
CA LYS A 139 14.55 -7.29 -6.81
C LYS A 139 15.66 -6.31 -7.25
N LYS A 140 15.44 -5.57 -8.33
CA LYS A 140 16.44 -4.63 -8.89
C LYS A 140 16.57 -3.35 -8.06
N ARG A 141 15.45 -2.87 -7.51
CA ARG A 141 15.32 -1.58 -6.83
C ARG A 141 15.19 -1.73 -5.32
N LYS A 142 15.54 -2.89 -4.77
CA LYS A 142 15.46 -3.17 -3.32
C LYS A 142 16.15 -2.09 -2.47
N HIS A 143 17.29 -1.59 -2.94
CA HIS A 143 18.05 -0.53 -2.28
C HIS A 143 17.33 0.83 -2.19
N GLU A 144 16.27 1.05 -2.97
CA GLU A 144 15.44 2.26 -2.91
C GLU A 144 14.36 2.18 -1.81
N PHE A 145 14.13 1.01 -1.21
CA PHE A 145 13.20 0.86 -0.09
C PHE A 145 13.84 1.32 1.22
N ARG A 146 12.99 1.76 2.17
CA ARG A 146 13.43 2.10 3.54
C ARG A 146 14.22 0.94 4.14
N ASN A 147 15.29 1.24 4.89
CA ASN A 147 16.22 0.21 5.40
C ASN A 147 15.54 -0.96 6.10
N PHE A 148 14.65 -0.70 7.08
CA PHE A 148 13.92 -1.77 7.77
C PHE A 148 12.92 -2.50 6.84
N TYR A 149 12.38 -1.79 5.86
CA TYR A 149 11.38 -2.31 4.94
C TYR A 149 11.97 -3.28 3.91
N GLN A 150 13.28 -3.21 3.66
CA GLN A 150 13.99 -4.18 2.83
C GLN A 150 13.86 -5.63 3.35
N GLU A 151 13.78 -5.82 4.67
CA GLU A 151 13.53 -7.13 5.29
C GLU A 151 12.09 -7.61 5.04
N ILE A 152 11.13 -6.69 5.09
CA ILE A 152 9.71 -6.97 4.81
C ILE A 152 9.53 -7.36 3.34
N VAL A 153 10.22 -6.67 2.44
CA VAL A 153 10.26 -7.00 1.01
C VAL A 153 10.80 -8.42 0.79
N ASP A 154 11.83 -8.85 1.53
CA ASP A 154 12.31 -10.23 1.46
C ASP A 154 11.25 -11.25 1.89
N LEU A 155 10.39 -10.91 2.86
CA LEU A 155 9.26 -11.77 3.22
C LEU A 155 8.26 -11.89 2.08
N PHE A 156 7.95 -10.79 1.38
CA PHE A 156 7.08 -10.84 0.21
C PHE A 156 7.65 -11.74 -0.87
N LEU A 157 8.96 -11.63 -1.15
CA LEU A 157 9.65 -12.43 -2.16
C LEU A 157 9.68 -13.92 -1.81
N LYS A 158 9.80 -14.26 -0.52
CA LYS A 158 9.72 -15.65 -0.03
C LYS A 158 8.31 -16.23 -0.13
N ASP A 159 7.29 -15.37 -0.06
CA ASP A 159 5.90 -15.78 0.05
C ASP A 159 5.05 -15.53 -1.21
N ILE A 160 5.72 -15.28 -2.35
CA ILE A 160 5.12 -14.97 -3.66
C ILE A 160 4.03 -15.98 -4.03
N GLU A 161 4.27 -17.29 -3.85
CA GLU A 161 3.32 -18.33 -4.24
C GLU A 161 2.00 -18.26 -3.45
N ASN A 162 2.08 -17.96 -2.15
CA ASN A 162 0.89 -17.83 -1.31
C ASN A 162 0.14 -16.53 -1.62
N ILE A 163 0.87 -15.44 -1.88
CA ILE A 163 0.28 -14.18 -2.35
C ILE A 163 -0.44 -14.40 -3.69
N HIS A 164 0.18 -15.08 -4.65
CA HIS A 164 -0.47 -15.44 -5.91
C HIS A 164 -1.73 -16.27 -5.70
N ARG A 165 -1.66 -17.31 -4.86
CA ARG A 165 -2.81 -18.18 -4.54
C ARG A 165 -3.95 -17.39 -3.90
N PHE A 166 -3.65 -16.41 -3.05
CA PHE A 166 -4.64 -15.50 -2.47
C PHE A 166 -5.37 -14.71 -3.57
N LEU A 167 -4.67 -14.23 -4.60
CA LEU A 167 -5.26 -13.49 -5.71
C LEU A 167 -6.02 -14.40 -6.70
N ASP A 168 -5.53 -15.62 -6.96
CA ASP A 168 -6.14 -16.55 -7.92
C ASP A 168 -7.46 -17.14 -7.42
N LYS A 169 -7.56 -17.43 -6.11
CA LYS A 169 -8.84 -17.81 -5.48
C LYS A 169 -9.96 -16.81 -5.77
N LYS A 170 -9.62 -15.54 -6.07
CA LYS A 170 -10.59 -14.46 -6.32
C LYS A 170 -10.93 -14.29 -7.81
N LYS A 171 -10.00 -14.54 -8.73
CA LYS A 171 -10.30 -14.58 -10.18
C LYS A 171 -11.40 -15.60 -10.49
N ASN A 172 -11.36 -16.77 -9.85
CA ASN A 172 -12.37 -17.81 -10.04
C ASN A 172 -13.73 -17.44 -9.46
N TYR A 173 -13.78 -16.75 -8.31
CA TYR A 173 -15.02 -16.25 -7.70
C TYR A 173 -15.71 -15.15 -8.54
N ARG A 174 -14.94 -14.29 -9.22
CA ARG A 174 -15.48 -13.25 -10.11
C ARG A 174 -15.97 -13.82 -11.45
N LYS A 175 -15.32 -14.87 -11.97
CA LYS A 175 -15.79 -15.57 -13.18
C LYS A 175 -17.13 -16.26 -12.96
N THR A 176 -17.31 -16.97 -11.85
CA THR A 176 -18.57 -17.65 -11.56
C THR A 176 -19.75 -16.68 -11.40
N LYS A 177 -19.55 -15.48 -10.85
CA LYS A 177 -20.63 -14.47 -10.76
C LYS A 177 -21.05 -13.87 -12.12
N LYS A 178 -20.16 -13.81 -13.11
CA LYS A 178 -20.49 -13.30 -14.45
C LYS A 178 -21.30 -14.27 -15.29
N THR A 179 -21.30 -15.57 -14.96
CA THR A 179 -22.02 -16.59 -15.72
C THR A 179 -23.49 -16.75 -15.30
N TYR A 180 -23.92 -16.08 -14.22
CA TYR A 180 -25.28 -16.14 -13.67
C TYR A 180 -26.05 -14.80 -13.78
N THR A 181 -25.64 -13.93 -14.69
CA THR A 181 -26.32 -12.67 -15.06
C THR A 181 -26.44 -12.60 -16.56
#